data_AF-A0A972SF94-F1
#
_entry.id   AF-A0A972SF94-F1
#
_cell.length_a   1.000
_cell.length_b   1.000
_cell.length_c   1.000
_cell.angle_alpha   90.00
_cell.angle_beta   90.00
_cell.angle_gamma   90.00
#
_symmetry.space_group_name_H-M   'P 1'
#
loop_
_entity.id
_entity.type
_entity.pdbx_description
1 polymer ?
#
loop_
_entity_poly.entity_id
_entity_poly.type
_entity_poly.pdbx_seq_one_letter_code
_entity_poly.pdbx_strand_id
1 'polypeptide(L)'
;MRYEVQIYKGHPAFFETKEAPYAPYDNVETYIETAFDYLTHGMDPAEKLFVEGFNYFVDYLLSEGDEYFLREAKKAFAHTYDKFDESKYMLGLIRIVEGRPDDAARFFEAIGDFTFPRFIQYYRVPTLVVTTDEGKTYYLTPSREGVKKILELLKGVSGSG
;
A
#
# COMPACT_ATOMS: atom_id res chain seq x y z
N MET A 1 -7.82 17.09 4.69
CA MET A 1 -7.78 15.82 3.91
C MET A 1 -7.79 14.62 4.84
N ARG A 2 -8.49 13.54 4.48
CA ARG A 2 -8.48 12.25 5.15
C ARG A 2 -7.82 11.20 4.26
N TYR A 3 -6.94 10.39 4.85
CA TYR A 3 -6.27 9.27 4.19
C TYR A 3 -6.77 7.95 4.76
N GLU A 4 -6.92 6.96 3.90
CA GLU A 4 -7.28 5.60 4.25
C GLU A 4 -6.59 4.64 3.28
N VAL A 5 -6.23 3.45 3.75
CA VAL A 5 -5.65 2.42 2.89
C VAL A 5 -6.64 1.26 2.78
N GLN A 6 -6.98 0.89 1.55
CA GLN A 6 -7.84 -0.24 1.24
C GLN A 6 -7.04 -1.27 0.45
N ILE A 7 -7.25 -2.56 0.74
CA ILE A 7 -6.62 -3.66 0.00
C ILE A 7 -7.69 -4.37 -0.82
N TYR A 8 -7.69 -4.20 -2.14
CA TYR A 8 -8.65 -4.93 -2.98
C TYR A 8 -8.12 -6.31 -3.38
N LYS A 9 -8.99 -7.32 -3.35
CA LYS A 9 -8.74 -8.67 -3.85
C LYS A 9 -9.05 -8.73 -5.35
N GLY A 10 -8.02 -8.94 -6.17
CA GLY A 10 -8.14 -9.08 -7.62
C GLY A 10 -6.90 -8.62 -8.38
N HIS A 11 -6.94 -8.76 -9.70
CA HIS A 11 -5.82 -8.38 -10.55
C HIS A 11 -5.77 -6.84 -10.72
N PRO A 12 -4.61 -6.17 -10.55
CA PRO A 12 -4.49 -4.71 -10.64
C PRO A 12 -5.10 -4.06 -11.90
N ALA A 13 -5.07 -4.76 -13.04
CA ALA A 13 -5.67 -4.28 -14.29
C ALA A 13 -7.19 -4.01 -14.23
N PHE A 14 -7.91 -4.51 -13.22
CA PHE A 14 -9.34 -4.23 -13.03
C PHE A 14 -9.61 -3.06 -12.06
N PHE A 15 -8.57 -2.48 -11.48
CA PHE A 15 -8.67 -1.38 -10.51
C PHE A 15 -7.95 -0.15 -11.06
N GLU A 16 -8.75 0.79 -11.55
CA GLU A 16 -8.25 2.04 -12.09
C GLU A 16 -8.07 3.09 -10.99
N THR A 17 -7.03 3.92 -11.15
CA THR A 17 -6.92 5.17 -10.39
C THR A 17 -8.05 6.09 -10.84
N LYS A 18 -8.90 6.54 -9.91
CA LYS A 18 -10.09 7.33 -10.27
C LYS A 18 -10.58 8.25 -9.17
N GLU A 19 -11.31 9.28 -9.57
CA GLU A 19 -12.18 10.06 -8.68
C GLU A 19 -13.58 9.44 -8.71
N ALA A 20 -14.14 9.14 -7.54
CA ALA A 20 -15.48 8.56 -7.42
C ALA A 20 -16.10 8.94 -6.06
N PRO A 21 -17.44 8.89 -5.91
CA PRO A 21 -18.08 9.03 -4.61
C PRO A 21 -17.50 8.02 -3.61
N TYR A 22 -17.33 8.44 -2.36
CA TYR A 22 -16.86 7.53 -1.32
C TYR A 22 -17.85 6.38 -1.15
N ALA A 23 -17.37 5.17 -1.35
CA ALA A 23 -18.06 3.94 -1.02
C ALA A 23 -17.31 3.28 0.15
N PRO A 24 -17.99 3.01 1.29
CA PRO A 24 -17.41 2.20 2.34
C PRO A 24 -17.21 0.78 1.80
N TYR A 25 -15.97 0.32 1.81
CA TYR A 25 -15.67 -1.08 1.58
C TYR A 25 -15.43 -1.72 2.93
N ASP A 26 -16.14 -2.82 3.21
CA ASP A 26 -15.72 -3.73 4.27
C ASP A 26 -14.35 -4.29 3.84
N ASN A 27 -13.32 -4.08 4.66
CA ASN A 27 -11.93 -4.49 4.43
C ASN A 27 -11.74 -6.04 4.39
N VAL A 28 -12.78 -6.80 4.06
CA VAL A 28 -12.92 -8.21 4.41
C VAL A 28 -12.47 -9.11 3.26
N GLU A 29 -11.51 -9.96 3.60
CA GLU A 29 -10.73 -10.94 2.80
C GLU A 29 -9.46 -10.40 2.10
N THR A 30 -8.46 -10.05 2.90
CA THR A 30 -7.24 -9.37 2.42
C THR A 30 -5.94 -10.10 2.74
N TYR A 31 -5.97 -11.21 3.49
CA TYR A 31 -4.80 -12.07 3.67
C TYR A 31 -4.31 -12.65 2.35
N ILE A 32 -3.01 -12.78 2.14
CA ILE A 32 -2.48 -13.70 1.12
C ILE A 32 -2.66 -15.12 1.68
N GLU A 33 -3.85 -15.69 1.48
CA GLU A 33 -4.37 -16.95 2.10
C GLU A 33 -3.64 -18.23 1.69
N THR A 34 -2.53 -18.16 0.96
CA THR A 34 -1.85 -19.38 0.51
C THR A 34 -1.07 -19.98 1.67
N ALA A 35 -1.28 -21.28 1.94
CA ALA A 35 -0.73 -22.01 3.08
C ALA A 35 0.77 -21.74 3.28
N PHE A 36 1.07 -20.90 4.27
CA PHE A 36 2.35 -20.19 4.46
C PHE A 36 3.56 -21.13 4.53
N ASP A 37 3.37 -22.32 5.10
CA ASP A 37 4.46 -23.28 5.31
C ASP A 37 4.69 -24.22 4.12
N TYR A 38 3.67 -24.53 3.32
CA TYR A 38 3.80 -25.49 2.21
C TYR A 38 4.31 -24.84 0.91
N LEU A 39 4.07 -23.53 0.71
CA LEU A 39 4.46 -22.80 -0.49
C LEU A 39 5.70 -21.91 -0.33
N THR A 40 6.12 -21.59 0.90
CA THR A 40 7.42 -20.93 1.10
C THR A 40 8.60 -21.90 0.95
N HIS A 41 8.33 -23.20 0.81
CA HIS A 41 9.33 -24.20 0.47
C HIS A 41 9.87 -23.96 -0.95
N GLY A 42 11.03 -23.30 -1.03
CA GLY A 42 11.68 -22.94 -2.30
C GLY A 42 11.43 -21.50 -2.77
N MET A 43 10.66 -20.70 -2.03
CA MET A 43 10.51 -19.27 -2.30
C MET A 43 11.79 -18.51 -1.95
N ASP A 44 12.14 -17.50 -2.74
CA ASP A 44 13.25 -16.61 -2.42
C ASP A 44 13.05 -15.97 -1.03
N PRO A 45 14.07 -15.94 -0.16
CA PRO A 45 13.93 -15.39 1.20
C PRO A 45 13.42 -13.95 1.24
N ALA A 46 13.73 -13.12 0.25
CA ALA A 46 13.21 -11.75 0.20
C ALA A 46 11.73 -11.73 -0.19
N GLU A 47 11.30 -12.56 -1.15
CA GLU A 47 9.89 -12.68 -1.51
C GLU A 47 9.06 -13.17 -0.32
N LYS A 48 9.54 -14.18 0.41
CA LYS A 48 8.90 -14.65 1.66
C LYS A 48 8.74 -13.49 2.65
N LEU A 49 9.81 -12.75 2.90
CA LEU A 49 9.79 -11.63 3.83
C LEU A 49 8.84 -10.51 3.37
N PHE A 50 8.74 -10.24 2.07
CA PHE A 50 7.78 -9.29 1.53
C PHE A 50 6.34 -9.73 1.82
N VAL A 51 6.01 -10.99 1.58
CA VAL A 51 4.67 -11.55 1.84
C VAL A 51 4.33 -11.50 3.33
N GLU A 52 5.29 -11.86 4.20
CA GLU A 52 5.16 -11.71 5.67
C GLU A 52 4.84 -10.26 6.04
N GLY A 53 5.61 -9.30 5.51
CA GLY A 53 5.38 -7.87 5.74
C GLY A 53 4.01 -7.39 5.26
N PHE A 54 3.55 -7.88 4.12
CA PHE A 54 2.23 -7.57 3.59
C PHE A 54 1.10 -8.09 4.47
N ASN A 55 1.20 -9.33 4.94
CA ASN A 55 0.20 -9.90 5.84
C ASN A 55 0.18 -9.17 7.19
N TYR A 56 1.33 -8.80 7.75
CA TYR A 56 1.36 -7.94 8.94
C TYR A 56 0.71 -6.57 8.69
N PHE A 57 0.91 -5.97 7.51
CA PHE A 57 0.24 -4.71 7.20
C PHE A 57 -1.28 -4.87 7.10
N VAL A 58 -1.75 -6.00 6.55
CA VAL A 58 -3.17 -6.34 6.54
C VAL A 58 -3.70 -6.53 7.98
N ASP A 59 -2.98 -7.27 8.82
CA ASP A 59 -3.34 -7.45 10.24
C ASP A 59 -3.51 -6.11 10.96
N TYR A 60 -2.60 -5.16 10.73
CA TYR A 60 -2.69 -3.80 11.29
C TYR A 60 -4.00 -3.09 10.88
N LEU A 61 -4.40 -3.19 9.60
CA LEU A 61 -5.62 -2.57 9.10
C LEU A 61 -6.89 -3.22 9.68
N LEU A 62 -6.84 -4.51 10.00
CA LEU A 62 -7.95 -5.27 10.56
C LEU A 62 -8.04 -5.17 12.09
N SER A 63 -6.93 -4.91 12.78
CA SER A 63 -6.84 -4.92 14.24
C SER A 63 -7.12 -3.56 14.89
N GLU A 64 -7.77 -2.62 14.18
CA GLU A 64 -7.95 -1.24 14.63
C GLU A 64 -6.64 -0.50 14.97
N GLY A 65 -5.53 -0.87 14.30
CA GLY A 65 -4.26 -0.16 14.41
C GLY A 65 -3.30 -0.69 15.48
N ASP A 66 -3.15 -2.01 15.63
CA ASP A 66 -2.17 -2.58 16.56
C ASP A 66 -0.74 -2.34 16.03
N GLU A 67 -0.01 -1.48 16.73
CA GLU A 67 1.34 -1.06 16.40
C GLU A 67 2.36 -2.21 16.31
N TYR A 68 2.09 -3.36 16.93
CA TYR A 68 2.92 -4.56 16.75
C TYR A 68 3.00 -4.95 15.28
N PHE A 69 1.84 -5.06 14.62
CA PHE A 69 1.74 -5.48 13.22
C PHE A 69 2.36 -4.44 12.29
N LEU A 70 2.11 -3.15 12.54
CA LEU A 70 2.73 -2.08 11.74
C LEU A 70 4.25 -2.09 11.82
N ARG A 71 4.81 -2.34 13.01
CA ARG A 71 6.26 -2.43 13.23
C ARG A 71 6.87 -3.59 12.47
N GLU A 72 6.28 -4.78 12.53
CA GLU A 72 6.80 -5.95 11.82
C GLU A 72 6.66 -5.80 10.30
N ALA A 73 5.55 -5.26 9.81
CA ALA A 73 5.37 -4.90 8.40
C ALA A 73 6.47 -3.95 7.91
N LYS A 74 6.69 -2.85 8.63
CA LYS A 74 7.72 -1.86 8.32
C LYS A 74 9.12 -2.46 8.29
N LYS A 75 9.44 -3.32 9.26
CA LYS A 75 10.73 -4.03 9.31
C LYS A 75 10.91 -4.91 8.07
N ALA A 76 9.91 -5.72 7.71
CA ALA A 76 9.97 -6.58 6.54
C ALA A 76 10.15 -5.79 5.22
N PHE A 77 9.39 -4.71 5.03
CA PHE A 77 9.52 -3.88 3.84
C PHE A 77 10.85 -3.13 3.78
N ALA A 78 11.42 -2.71 4.92
CA ALA A 78 12.74 -2.10 4.96
C ALA A 78 13.85 -3.08 4.50
N HIS A 79 13.76 -4.36 4.85
CA HIS A 79 14.73 -5.38 4.42
C HIS A 79 14.62 -5.74 2.93
N THR A 80 13.48 -5.45 2.31
CA THR A 80 13.21 -5.74 0.90
C THR A 80 13.20 -4.48 0.03
N TYR A 81 13.51 -3.32 0.63
CA TYR A 81 13.44 -1.99 -0.01
C TYR A 81 14.26 -1.87 -1.29
N ASP A 82 15.51 -2.34 -1.27
CA ASP A 82 16.41 -2.28 -2.42
C ASP A 82 16.12 -3.36 -3.47
N LYS A 83 15.25 -4.32 -3.15
CA LYS A 83 14.93 -5.45 -4.02
C LYS A 83 13.63 -5.20 -4.79
N PHE A 84 12.62 -4.65 -4.13
CA PHE A 84 11.25 -4.58 -4.65
C PHE A 84 10.70 -3.17 -4.57
N ASP A 85 10.27 -2.63 -5.72
CA ASP A 85 9.57 -1.34 -5.77
C ASP A 85 8.24 -1.39 -5.02
N GLU A 86 7.59 -2.55 -4.91
CA GLU A 86 6.42 -2.76 -4.05
C GLU A 86 6.72 -2.41 -2.59
N SER A 87 7.91 -2.73 -2.08
CA SER A 87 8.28 -2.39 -0.69
C SER A 87 8.38 -0.89 -0.49
N LYS A 88 8.82 -0.15 -1.51
CA LYS A 88 8.84 1.32 -1.48
C LYS A 88 7.41 1.86 -1.45
N TYR A 89 6.54 1.34 -2.31
CA TYR A 89 5.12 1.70 -2.31
C TYR A 89 4.47 1.44 -0.94
N MET A 90 4.66 0.25 -0.37
CA MET A 90 4.12 -0.10 0.95
C MET A 90 4.68 0.76 2.08
N LEU A 91 5.98 1.08 2.08
CA LEU A 91 6.56 2.00 3.07
C LEU A 91 5.99 3.42 2.96
N GLY A 92 5.70 3.88 1.73
CA GLY A 92 4.97 5.13 1.51
C GLY A 92 3.59 5.12 2.16
N LEU A 93 2.81 4.05 1.94
CA LEU A 93 1.52 3.87 2.59
C LEU A 93 1.63 3.80 4.12
N ILE A 94 2.63 3.10 4.65
CA ILE A 94 2.90 3.04 6.09
C ILE A 94 3.14 4.44 6.67
N ARG A 95 3.91 5.29 5.99
CA ARG A 95 4.10 6.68 6.47
C ARG A 95 2.82 7.49 6.49
N ILE A 96 1.91 7.26 5.53
CA ILE A 96 0.62 7.93 5.51
C ILE A 96 -0.24 7.50 6.71
N VAL A 97 -0.34 6.20 7.01
CA VAL A 97 -1.14 5.72 8.16
C VAL A 97 -0.49 6.09 9.50
N GLU A 98 0.84 6.22 9.56
CA GLU A 98 1.55 6.79 10.72
C GLU A 98 1.29 8.31 10.93
N GLY A 99 0.47 8.95 10.08
CA GLY A 99 0.22 10.39 10.15
C GLY A 99 1.40 11.24 9.71
N ARG A 100 2.32 10.69 8.90
CA ARG A 100 3.51 11.36 8.37
C ARG A 100 3.50 11.43 6.84
N PRO A 101 2.48 12.07 6.23
CA PRO A 101 2.37 12.15 4.77
C PRO A 101 3.56 12.87 4.11
N ASP A 102 4.17 13.85 4.78
CA ASP A 102 5.35 14.56 4.27
C ASP A 102 6.56 13.62 4.09
N ASP A 103 6.73 12.65 5.01
CA ASP A 103 7.79 11.64 4.95
C ASP A 103 7.50 10.53 3.91
N ALA A 104 6.27 10.45 3.40
CA ALA A 104 5.84 9.41 2.48
C ALA A 104 6.35 9.64 1.05
N ALA A 105 6.44 10.92 0.63
CA ALA A 105 6.77 11.30 -0.75
C ALA A 105 8.09 10.67 -1.23
N ARG A 106 9.14 10.65 -0.40
CA ARG A 106 10.45 10.07 -0.74
C ARG A 106 10.37 8.59 -1.14
N PHE A 107 9.43 7.83 -0.57
CA PHE A 107 9.29 6.41 -0.87
C PHE A 107 8.65 6.21 -2.25
N PHE A 108 7.64 7.01 -2.55
CA PHE A 108 6.98 7.02 -3.85
C PHE A 108 7.89 7.56 -4.97
N GLU A 109 8.70 8.58 -4.69
CA GLU A 109 9.67 9.12 -5.65
C GLU A 109 10.81 8.15 -5.97
N ALA A 110 11.11 7.20 -5.08
CA ALA A 110 12.15 6.19 -5.27
C ALA A 110 11.70 4.97 -6.11
N ILE A 111 10.44 4.91 -6.53
CA ILE A 111 9.90 3.83 -7.37
C ILE A 111 10.43 3.97 -8.79
N GLY A 112 11.18 2.96 -9.24
CA GLY A 112 11.73 2.89 -10.61
C GLY A 112 10.84 2.13 -11.58
N ASP A 113 10.31 0.99 -11.12
CA ASP A 113 9.40 0.13 -11.86
C ASP A 113 7.98 0.17 -11.28
N PHE A 114 7.00 0.38 -12.16
CA PHE A 114 5.57 0.48 -11.83
C PHE A 114 4.77 -0.76 -12.27
N THR A 115 5.44 -1.84 -12.66
CA THR A 115 4.78 -3.11 -13.01
C THR A 115 4.24 -3.86 -11.79
N PHE A 116 4.87 -3.66 -10.61
CA PHE A 116 4.49 -4.26 -9.32
C PHE A 116 4.06 -5.74 -9.40
N PRO A 117 4.93 -6.64 -9.90
CA PRO A 117 4.60 -8.04 -10.17
C PRO A 117 4.04 -8.81 -8.96
N ARG A 118 4.42 -8.47 -7.72
CA ARG A 118 3.93 -9.18 -6.51
C ARG A 118 2.46 -8.90 -6.24
N PHE A 119 2.02 -7.67 -6.47
CA PHE A 119 0.60 -7.30 -6.36
C PHE A 119 -0.26 -8.07 -7.38
N ILE A 120 0.30 -8.32 -8.56
CA ILE A 120 -0.30 -9.18 -9.59
C ILE A 120 -0.32 -10.64 -9.14
N GLN A 121 0.84 -11.18 -8.75
CA GLN A 121 1.03 -12.58 -8.37
C GLN A 121 0.10 -13.01 -7.24
N TYR A 122 -0.12 -12.15 -6.25
CA TYR A 122 -0.98 -12.45 -5.10
C TYR A 122 -2.40 -11.90 -5.24
N TYR A 123 -2.75 -11.28 -6.37
CA TYR A 123 -4.07 -10.68 -6.61
C TYR A 123 -4.48 -9.72 -5.49
N ARG A 124 -3.58 -8.80 -5.11
CA ARG A 124 -3.82 -7.80 -4.06
C ARG A 124 -3.46 -6.42 -4.57
N VAL A 125 -4.35 -5.45 -4.36
CA VAL A 125 -4.21 -4.09 -4.87
C VAL A 125 -4.26 -3.09 -3.71
N PRO A 126 -3.10 -2.80 -3.08
CA PRO A 126 -3.03 -1.78 -2.02
C PRO A 126 -3.31 -0.40 -2.58
N THR A 127 -4.45 0.18 -2.21
CA THR A 127 -4.99 1.42 -2.75
C THR A 127 -5.02 2.48 -1.66
N LEU A 128 -4.46 3.65 -1.95
CA LEU A 128 -4.65 4.82 -1.10
C LEU A 128 -5.97 5.50 -1.48
N VAL A 129 -6.86 5.63 -0.51
CA VAL A 129 -8.10 6.40 -0.62
C VAL A 129 -7.89 7.76 0.05
N VAL A 130 -8.09 8.83 -0.72
CA VAL A 130 -7.91 10.21 -0.23
C VAL A 130 -9.22 10.96 -0.39
N THR A 131 -9.80 11.41 0.72
CA THR A 131 -10.95 12.30 0.72
C THR A 131 -10.49 13.72 1.02
N THR A 132 -10.70 14.62 0.07
CA THR A 132 -10.41 16.05 0.21
C THR A 132 -11.45 16.74 1.10
N ASP A 133 -11.11 17.92 1.62
CA ASP A 133 -12.02 18.70 2.45
C ASP A 133 -13.24 19.23 1.66
N GLU A 134 -13.14 19.24 0.33
CA GLU A 134 -14.23 19.54 -0.63
C GLU A 134 -15.16 18.34 -0.88
N GLY A 135 -14.91 17.18 -0.27
CA GLY A 135 -15.72 15.97 -0.42
C GLY A 135 -15.37 15.10 -1.63
N LYS A 136 -14.42 15.49 -2.49
CA LYS A 136 -13.92 14.63 -3.57
C LYS A 136 -13.11 13.48 -2.99
N THR A 137 -13.32 12.27 -3.50
CA THR A 137 -12.59 11.08 -3.08
C THR A 137 -11.83 10.47 -4.25
N TYR A 138 -10.53 10.22 -4.03
CA TYR A 138 -9.62 9.61 -4.97
C TYR A 138 -9.25 8.21 -4.53
N TYR A 139 -9.36 7.25 -5.43
CA TYR A 139 -8.90 5.88 -5.26
C TYR A 139 -7.62 5.73 -6.07
N LEU A 140 -6.47 5.63 -5.41
CA LEU A 140 -5.14 5.69 -6.01
C LEU A 140 -4.47 4.32 -5.93
N THR A 141 -4.45 3.61 -7.05
CA THR A 141 -3.99 2.22 -7.17
C THR A 141 -2.47 2.16 -7.38
N PRO A 142 -1.80 1.00 -7.15
CA PRO A 142 -0.37 0.85 -7.38
C PRO A 142 -0.10 0.84 -8.89
N SER A 143 0.00 2.03 -9.46
CA SER A 143 0.23 2.30 -10.88
C SER A 143 1.02 3.60 -11.02
N ARG A 144 1.61 3.84 -12.19
CA ARG A 144 2.31 5.10 -12.47
C ARG A 144 1.41 6.31 -12.27
N GLU A 145 0.16 6.23 -12.71
CA GLU A 145 -0.83 7.30 -12.57
C GLU A 145 -1.21 7.51 -11.10
N GLY A 146 -1.51 6.43 -10.37
CA GLY A 146 -1.82 6.49 -8.95
C GLY A 146 -0.68 7.11 -8.14
N VAL A 147 0.56 6.64 -8.33
CA VAL A 147 1.73 7.21 -7.65
C VAL A 147 1.95 8.68 -7.99
N LYS A 148 1.79 9.08 -9.26
CA LYS A 148 1.88 10.48 -9.66
C LYS A 148 0.83 11.33 -8.92
N LYS A 149 -0.41 10.86 -8.85
CA LYS A 149 -1.49 11.57 -8.16
C LYS A 149 -1.27 11.65 -6.65
N ILE A 150 -0.74 10.58 -6.03
CA ILE A 150 -0.32 10.61 -4.62
C ILE A 150 0.69 11.73 -4.41
N LEU A 151 1.75 11.80 -5.21
CA LEU A 151 2.78 12.82 -5.09
C LEU A 151 2.25 14.25 -5.28
N GLU A 152 1.32 14.46 -6.21
CA GLU A 152 0.64 15.76 -6.40
C GLU A 152 -0.14 16.17 -5.14
N LEU A 153 -0.90 15.24 -4.55
CA LEU A 153 -1.69 15.50 -3.35
C LEU A 153 -0.80 15.79 -2.14
N LEU A 154 0.30 15.05 -1.98
CA LEU A 154 1.26 15.28 -0.90
C LEU A 154 1.96 16.64 -1.04
N LYS A 155 2.35 17.05 -2.25
CA LYS A 155 2.97 18.37 -2.51
C LYS A 155 2.00 19.53 -2.27
N GLY A 156 0.70 19.32 -2.53
CA GLY A 156 -0.35 20.29 -2.21
C GLY A 156 -0.52 20.54 -0.71
N VAL A 157 -0.20 19.57 0.15
CA VAL A 157 -0.23 19.74 1.62
C VAL A 157 0.87 20.72 2.06
N SER A 158 2.07 20.63 1.48
CA SER A 158 3.23 21.45 1.85
C SER A 158 3.16 22.91 1.39
N GLY A 159 2.20 23.26 0.52
CA GLY A 159 2.03 24.62 -0.04
C GLY A 159 1.01 25.50 0.68
N SER A 160 0.40 25.02 1.76
CA SER A 160 -0.67 25.73 2.51
C SER A 160 -0.18 26.44 3.79
N GLY A 161 1.13 26.61 3.95
CA GLY A 161 1.77 27.20 5.13
C GLY A 161 1.98 28.70 5.03
#